data_AF-A0A523XPQ6-F1
#
_entry.id   AF-A0A523XPQ6-F1
#
_cell.length_a   1.000
_cell.length_b   1.000
_cell.length_c   1.000
_cell.angle_alpha   90.00
_cell.angle_beta   90.00
_cell.angle_gamma   90.00
#
_symmetry.space_group_name_H-M   'P 1'
#
loop_
_entity.id
_entity.type
_entity.pdbx_description
1 polymer ?
#
loop_
_entity_poly.entity_id
_entity_poly.type
_entity_poly.pdbx_seq_one_letter_code
_entity_poly.pdbx_strand_id
1 'polypeptide(L)'
;MEKLILEVPSMYADHHVLAVRDALAGLKGVEEVYASSAWKQVIVSYDPKAIKPPAVEKTLSEAGYPVGEGEPPILVEANSIKRDPKWETLGVRVTKANQIDIDMSGEHRRY
;
A
#
# COMPACT_ATOMS: atom_id res chain seq x y z
N MET A 1 -16.38 0.84 25.62
CA MET A 1 -15.76 0.66 24.29
C MET A 1 -15.02 1.92 23.92
N GLU A 2 -13.81 1.77 23.40
CA GLU A 2 -12.97 2.86 22.91
C GLU A 2 -12.42 2.49 21.52
N LYS A 3 -12.05 3.52 20.75
CA LYS A 3 -11.38 3.35 19.45
C LYS A 3 -9.94 3.82 19.55
N LEU A 4 -9.05 3.01 19.01
CA LEU A 4 -7.64 3.30 18.84
C LEU A 4 -7.30 3.33 17.35
N ILE A 5 -6.62 4.37 16.88
CA ILE A 5 -6.14 4.52 15.51
C ILE A 5 -4.61 4.47 15.54
N LEU A 6 -4.03 3.57 14.76
CA LEU A 6 -2.59 3.33 14.72
C LEU A 6 -2.09 3.45 13.28
N GLU A 7 -0.99 4.17 13.10
CA GLU A 7 -0.24 4.21 11.85
C GLU A 7 0.63 2.96 11.75
N VAL A 8 0.53 2.22 10.65
CA VAL A 8 1.29 1.00 10.35
C VAL A 8 1.84 1.07 8.92
N PRO A 9 2.90 1.86 8.69
CA PRO A 9 3.49 2.08 7.36
C PRO A 9 3.99 0.82 6.63
N SER A 10 4.39 -0.21 7.39
CA SER A 10 4.86 -1.50 6.89
C SER A 10 3.76 -2.39 6.25
N MET A 11 2.51 -1.95 6.25
CA MET A 11 1.37 -2.68 5.67
C MET A 11 1.25 -2.45 4.15
N TYR A 12 2.07 -3.13 3.34
CA TYR A 12 2.20 -2.86 1.89
C TYR A 12 1.08 -3.41 1.00
N ALA A 13 0.46 -4.53 1.36
CA ALA A 13 -0.46 -5.24 0.48
C ALA A 13 -1.57 -5.98 1.26
N ASP A 14 -2.51 -6.55 0.53
CA ASP A 14 -3.70 -7.21 1.10
C ASP A 14 -3.36 -8.39 2.03
N HIS A 15 -2.30 -9.14 1.73
CA HIS A 15 -1.86 -10.21 2.63
C HIS A 15 -1.31 -9.69 3.97
N HIS A 16 -0.81 -8.46 4.03
CA HIS A 16 -0.45 -7.81 5.30
C HIS A 16 -1.70 -7.43 6.09
N VAL A 17 -2.76 -6.95 5.40
CA VAL A 17 -4.05 -6.65 6.02
C VAL A 17 -4.62 -7.88 6.72
N LEU A 18 -4.57 -9.04 6.07
CA LEU A 18 -5.03 -10.30 6.66
C LEU A 18 -4.19 -10.68 7.90
N ALA A 19 -2.85 -10.63 7.80
CA ALA A 19 -1.97 -10.96 8.91
C ALA A 19 -2.20 -10.06 10.14
N VAL A 20 -2.38 -8.76 9.94
CA VAL A 20 -2.71 -7.79 11.01
C VAL A 20 -4.05 -8.12 11.65
N ARG A 21 -5.07 -8.43 10.85
CA ARG A 21 -6.40 -8.78 11.37
C ARG A 21 -6.35 -10.07 12.18
N ASP A 22 -5.66 -11.08 11.70
CA ASP A 22 -5.52 -12.37 12.39
C ASP A 22 -4.76 -12.21 13.72
N ALA A 23 -3.69 -11.41 13.74
CA ALA A 23 -2.92 -11.14 14.95
C ALA A 23 -3.76 -10.44 16.04
N LEU A 24 -4.62 -9.50 15.66
CA LEU A 24 -5.42 -8.71 16.60
C LEU A 24 -6.74 -9.37 16.99
N ALA A 25 -7.36 -10.16 16.12
CA ALA A 25 -8.64 -10.83 16.39
C ALA A 25 -8.55 -11.86 17.54
N GLY A 26 -7.35 -12.38 17.82
CA GLY A 26 -7.11 -13.31 18.93
C GLY A 26 -7.02 -12.65 20.31
N LEU A 27 -6.97 -11.31 20.39
CA LEU A 27 -6.78 -10.60 21.64
C LEU A 27 -8.10 -10.48 22.42
N LYS A 28 -8.09 -10.95 23.67
CA LYS A 28 -9.24 -10.80 24.57
C LYS A 28 -9.52 -9.32 24.83
N GLY A 29 -10.73 -8.88 24.52
CA GLY A 29 -11.16 -7.49 24.68
C GLY A 29 -11.06 -6.64 23.41
N VAL A 30 -10.56 -7.20 22.30
CA VAL A 30 -10.74 -6.63 20.97
C VAL A 30 -12.07 -7.10 20.40
N GLU A 31 -12.89 -6.16 19.92
CA GLU A 31 -14.21 -6.47 19.34
C GLU A 31 -14.21 -6.34 17.83
N GLU A 32 -13.58 -5.29 17.30
CA GLU A 32 -13.54 -5.01 15.86
C GLU A 32 -12.14 -4.52 15.44
N VAL A 33 -11.68 -5.00 14.30
CA VAL A 33 -10.41 -4.60 13.69
C VAL A 33 -10.66 -4.21 12.24
N TYR A 34 -10.33 -2.97 11.91
CA TYR A 34 -10.29 -2.46 10.56
C TYR A 34 -8.84 -2.13 10.18
N ALA A 35 -8.31 -2.78 9.15
CA ALA A 35 -6.94 -2.55 8.68
C ALA A 35 -6.96 -2.16 7.20
N SER A 36 -6.13 -1.19 6.82
CA SER A 36 -6.03 -0.71 5.44
C SER A 36 -4.57 -0.50 5.03
N SER A 37 -4.14 -1.25 4.02
CA SER A 37 -2.84 -1.06 3.36
C SER A 37 -2.78 0.21 2.52
N ALA A 38 -3.95 0.72 2.06
CA ALA A 38 -4.06 1.96 1.30
C ALA A 38 -3.82 3.20 2.19
N TRP A 39 -4.38 3.20 3.41
CA TRP A 39 -4.17 4.27 4.38
C TRP A 39 -3.01 4.03 5.34
N LYS A 40 -2.39 2.85 5.31
CA LYS A 40 -1.36 2.44 6.28
C LYS A 40 -1.84 2.57 7.72
N GLN A 41 -3.11 2.23 7.97
CA GLN A 41 -3.75 2.45 9.26
C GLN A 41 -4.48 1.21 9.75
N VAL A 42 -4.51 1.06 11.07
CA VAL A 42 -5.31 0.08 11.79
C VAL A 42 -6.18 0.79 12.80
N ILE A 43 -7.48 0.52 12.77
CA ILE A 43 -8.47 1.01 13.72
C ILE A 43 -8.98 -0.18 14.52
N VAL A 44 -8.86 -0.10 15.84
CA VAL A 44 -9.26 -1.15 16.77
C VAL A 44 -10.33 -0.62 17.70
N SER A 45 -11.48 -1.30 17.74
CA SER A 45 -12.50 -1.11 18.78
C SER A 45 -12.25 -2.12 19.89
N TYR A 46 -12.05 -1.64 21.13
CA TYR A 46 -11.68 -2.50 22.26
C TYR A 46 -12.36 -2.10 23.58
N ASP A 47 -12.41 -3.04 24.52
CA ASP A 47 -12.81 -2.79 25.91
C ASP A 47 -11.59 -2.36 26.75
N PRO A 48 -11.53 -1.10 27.22
CA PRO A 48 -10.40 -0.59 28.01
C PRO A 48 -10.27 -1.23 29.39
N LYS A 49 -11.26 -2.02 29.83
CA LYS A 49 -11.18 -2.84 31.05
C LYS A 49 -10.46 -4.18 30.82
N ALA A 50 -10.51 -4.71 29.60
CA ALA A 50 -9.91 -6.00 29.26
C ALA A 50 -8.51 -5.88 28.63
N ILE A 51 -8.28 -4.84 27.82
CA ILE A 51 -7.00 -4.62 27.13
C ILE A 51 -6.63 -3.14 27.11
N LYS A 52 -5.32 -2.85 27.06
CA LYS A 52 -4.77 -1.49 26.97
C LYS A 52 -4.03 -1.28 25.64
N PRO A 53 -3.97 -0.05 25.12
CA PRO A 53 -3.27 0.26 23.87
C PRO A 53 -1.86 -0.34 23.72
N PRO A 54 -0.99 -0.32 24.76
CA PRO A 54 0.36 -0.88 24.64
C PRO A 54 0.38 -2.38 24.34
N ALA A 55 -0.65 -3.14 24.73
CA ALA A 55 -0.75 -4.56 24.40
C ALA A 55 -1.09 -4.79 22.91
N VAL A 56 -1.92 -3.90 22.34
CA VAL A 56 -2.26 -3.92 20.91
C VAL A 56 -1.03 -3.58 20.08
N GLU A 57 -0.31 -2.50 20.45
CA GLU A 57 0.93 -2.08 19.79
C GLU A 57 2.01 -3.16 19.87
N LYS A 58 2.16 -3.81 21.03
CA LYS A 58 3.10 -4.93 21.21
C LYS A 58 2.75 -6.11 20.29
N THR A 59 1.48 -6.48 20.20
CA THR A 59 1.04 -7.59 19.33
C THR A 59 1.30 -7.28 17.86
N LEU A 60 1.06 -6.03 17.43
CA LEU A 60 1.40 -5.58 16.08
C LEU A 60 2.91 -5.64 15.81
N SER A 61 3.74 -5.18 16.76
CA SER A 61 5.19 -5.25 16.65
C SER A 61 5.71 -6.70 16.56
N GLU A 62 5.19 -7.61 17.39
CA GLU A 62 5.52 -9.05 17.35
C GLU A 62 5.08 -9.72 16.04
N ALA A 63 4.01 -9.22 15.42
CA ALA A 63 3.56 -9.66 14.10
C ALA A 63 4.37 -9.06 12.93
N GLY A 64 5.36 -8.20 13.20
CA GLY A 64 6.19 -7.55 12.18
C GLY A 64 5.64 -6.23 11.64
N TYR A 65 4.67 -5.64 12.34
CA TYR A 65 3.97 -4.42 11.95
C TYR A 65 4.10 -3.33 13.03
N PRO A 66 5.32 -2.85 13.34
CA PRO A 66 5.52 -1.84 14.36
C PRO A 66 4.77 -0.54 14.03
N VAL A 67 4.14 0.05 15.06
CA VAL A 67 3.35 1.28 14.92
C VAL A 67 4.28 2.47 14.68
N GLY A 68 3.96 3.30 13.70
CA GLY A 68 4.72 4.49 13.33
C GLY A 68 6.05 4.21 12.62
N GLU A 69 6.40 2.94 12.41
CA GLU A 69 7.65 2.53 11.79
C GLU A 69 7.43 1.82 10.45
N GLY A 70 8.34 2.06 9.54
CA GLY A 70 8.34 1.48 8.20
C GLY A 70 8.29 2.59 7.15
N GLU A 71 9.22 2.54 6.22
CA GLU A 71 9.07 3.18 4.92
C GLU A 71 9.54 2.14 3.92
N PRO A 72 8.97 2.10 2.70
CA PRO A 72 9.58 1.30 1.65
C PRO A 72 11.04 1.73 1.56
N PRO A 73 12.02 0.81 1.66
CA PRO A 73 13.40 1.20 1.61
C PRO A 73 13.67 1.87 0.28
N ILE A 74 14.01 3.16 0.32
CA ILE A 74 14.50 3.88 -0.85
C ILE A 74 15.91 3.35 -1.07
N LEU A 75 16.04 2.25 -1.81
CA LEU A 75 17.32 1.61 -2.11
C LEU A 75 18.27 2.58 -2.82
N VAL A 76 17.70 3.51 -3.60
CA VAL A 76 18.41 4.60 -4.23
C VAL A 76 17.50 5.82 -4.34
N GLU A 77 17.98 6.96 -3.87
CA GLU A 77 17.35 8.25 -4.17
C GLU A 77 17.38 8.54 -5.68
N ALA A 78 16.29 9.10 -6.19
CA ALA A 78 16.20 9.51 -7.58
C ALA A 78 17.25 10.60 -7.87
N ASN A 79 18.15 10.31 -8.79
CA ASN A 79 19.13 11.26 -9.29
C ASN A 79 19.05 11.34 -10.83
N SER A 80 19.90 12.17 -11.44
CA SER A 80 19.90 12.39 -12.89
C SER A 80 20.12 11.12 -13.74
N ILE A 81 20.70 10.07 -13.14
CA ILE A 81 21.04 8.79 -13.80
C ILE A 81 20.04 7.69 -13.44
N LYS A 82 19.52 7.68 -12.20
CA LYS A 82 18.75 6.58 -11.59
C LYS A 82 17.24 6.87 -11.46
N ARG A 83 16.77 8.02 -11.94
CA ARG A 83 15.34 8.32 -12.06
C ARG A 83 14.71 7.47 -13.17
N ASP A 84 13.40 7.22 -13.06
CA ASP A 84 12.55 6.76 -14.16
C ASP A 84 12.86 7.51 -15.47
N PRO A 85 12.60 6.89 -16.65
CA PRO A 85 12.95 7.50 -17.91
C PRO A 85 12.41 8.92 -17.94
N LYS A 86 13.25 9.89 -18.33
CA LYS A 86 12.91 11.31 -18.31
C LYS A 86 11.81 11.63 -19.32
N TRP A 87 10.58 11.17 -19.10
CA TRP A 87 9.43 11.37 -20.00
C TRP A 87 9.16 12.86 -20.19
N GLU A 88 9.49 13.67 -19.18
CA GLU A 88 9.51 15.13 -19.25
C GLU A 88 10.50 15.70 -20.29
N THR A 89 11.66 15.08 -20.51
CA THR A 89 12.66 15.55 -21.49
C THR A 89 12.59 14.83 -22.83
N LEU A 90 12.14 13.57 -22.83
CA LEU A 90 12.08 12.72 -24.02
C LEU A 90 10.87 13.05 -24.91
N GLY A 91 9.93 13.88 -24.41
CA GLY A 91 8.69 14.22 -25.11
C GLY A 91 7.74 13.03 -25.23
N VAL A 92 6.56 13.28 -25.81
CA VAL A 92 5.63 12.20 -26.16
C VAL A 92 6.31 11.32 -27.21
N ARG A 93 6.52 10.03 -26.88
CA ARG A 93 6.89 9.04 -27.89
C ARG A 93 5.72 8.88 -28.84
N VAL A 94 5.74 9.64 -29.93
CA VAL A 94 4.79 9.43 -31.03
C VAL A 94 5.31 8.20 -31.78
N THR A 95 4.78 7.03 -31.45
CA THR A 95 4.96 5.87 -32.30
C THR A 95 4.13 6.10 -33.55
N LYS A 96 4.77 6.47 -34.66
CA LYS A 96 4.10 6.47 -35.96
C LYS A 96 3.85 5.01 -36.34
N ALA A 97 2.59 4.62 -36.49
CA ALA A 97 2.24 3.30 -37.01
C ALA A 97 2.94 3.09 -38.36
N ASN A 98 3.41 1.87 -38.60
CA ASN A 98 4.05 1.54 -39.87
C ASN A 98 3.04 1.75 -41.00
N GLN A 99 3.47 2.41 -42.09
CA GLN A 99 2.59 2.68 -43.22
C GLN A 99 2.04 1.39 -43.83
N ILE A 100 2.82 0.31 -43.81
CA ILE A 100 2.40 -1.02 -44.30
C ILE A 100 1.19 -1.52 -43.48
N ASP A 101 1.18 -1.30 -42.18
CA ASP A 101 0.08 -1.75 -41.30
C ASP A 101 -1.19 -0.93 -41.53
N ILE A 102 -1.04 0.39 -41.80
CA ILE A 102 -2.15 1.29 -42.16
C ILE A 102 -2.77 0.88 -43.52
N ASP A 103 -1.92 0.52 -44.48
CA ASP A 103 -2.38 0.12 -45.81
C ASP A 103 -3.08 -1.25 -45.73
N MET A 104 -2.55 -2.19 -44.93
CA MET A 104 -3.16 -3.50 -44.71
C MET A 104 -4.47 -3.45 -43.91
N SER A 105 -4.63 -2.49 -42.98
CA SER A 105 -5.88 -2.36 -42.19
C SER A 105 -7.09 -1.96 -43.06
N GLY A 106 -6.85 -1.45 -44.27
CA GLY A 106 -7.90 -1.00 -45.19
C GLY A 106 -8.61 0.27 -44.71
N GLU A 107 -8.14 0.89 -43.63
CA GLU A 107 -8.75 2.08 -43.02
C GLU A 107 -8.69 3.29 -43.96
N HIS A 108 -7.67 3.35 -44.83
CA HIS A 108 -7.55 4.33 -45.92
C HIS A 108 -8.68 4.23 -46.97
N ARG A 109 -9.45 3.13 -47.02
CA ARG A 109 -10.57 2.94 -47.97
C ARG A 109 -11.90 3.45 -47.43
N ARG A 110 -11.94 3.97 -46.20
CA ARG A 110 -13.19 4.41 -45.54
C ARG A 110 -13.58 5.86 -45.87
N TYR A 111 -12.75 6.60 -46.62
CA TYR A 111 -12.97 8.02 -46.96
C TYR A 111 -12.75 8.27 -48.45
#